data_AF-A0A848R0U6-F1
#
_entry.id   AF-A0A848R0U6-F1
#
_cell.length_a   1.000
_cell.length_b   1.000
_cell.length_c   1.000
_cell.angle_alpha   90.00
_cell.angle_beta   90.00
_cell.angle_gamma   90.00
#
_symmetry.space_group_name_H-M   'P 1'
#
loop_
_entity.id
_entity.type
_entity.pdbx_description
1 polymer ?
#
loop_
_entity_poly.entity_id
_entity_poly.type
_entity_poly.pdbx_seq_one_letter_code
_entity_poly.pdbx_strand_id
1 'polypeptide(L)'
;MSRSNFTPMKRFHEIIGRYGLRLMEVGTNHLRVFSGGRKLFDYYPLRMKLFDYRQWQQLTYPSLIEGTDKWETELDEIINRLMVVPQ
;
A
#
# COMPACT_ATOMS: atom_id res chain seq x y z
N MET A 1 22.47 12.42 -8.11
CA MET A 1 22.06 11.46 -7.05
C MET A 1 20.84 10.71 -7.56
N SER A 2 20.95 9.41 -7.79
CA SER A 2 19.79 8.59 -8.16
C SER A 2 18.82 8.62 -6.99
N ARG A 3 17.61 9.18 -7.16
CA ARG A 3 16.56 9.12 -6.15
C ARG A 3 16.27 7.63 -5.90
N SER A 4 16.53 7.17 -4.69
CA SER A 4 16.14 5.83 -4.27
C SER A 4 14.62 5.74 -4.38
N ASN A 5 14.10 4.85 -5.22
CA ASN A 5 12.65 4.55 -5.34
C ASN A 5 12.12 3.75 -4.13
N PHE A 6 12.77 3.88 -2.98
CA PHE A 6 12.49 3.07 -1.81
C PHE A 6 11.42 3.76 -0.97
N THR A 7 10.38 3.02 -0.63
CA THR A 7 9.33 3.48 0.26
C THR A 7 9.90 3.95 1.59
N PRO A 8 9.55 5.14 2.08
CA PRO A 8 9.78 5.52 3.47
C PRO A 8 9.00 4.59 4.42
N MET A 9 9.58 3.44 4.78
CA MET A 9 8.85 2.36 5.47
C MET A 9 8.28 2.78 6.82
N LYS A 10 8.96 3.67 7.56
CA LYS A 10 8.41 4.24 8.81
C LYS A 10 7.05 4.90 8.55
N ARG A 11 6.97 5.70 7.50
CA ARG A 11 5.77 6.43 7.11
C ARG A 11 4.67 5.52 6.58
N PHE A 12 5.04 4.49 5.82
CA PHE A 12 4.11 3.44 5.42
C PHE A 12 3.46 2.78 6.64
N HIS A 13 4.26 2.40 7.66
CA HIS A 13 3.74 1.82 8.89
C HIS A 13 2.81 2.76 9.66
N GLU A 14 3.14 4.06 9.72
CA GLU A 14 2.26 5.08 10.31
C GLU A 14 0.89 5.10 9.60
N ILE A 15 0.89 5.15 8.27
CA ILE A 15 -0.34 5.15 7.47
C ILE A 15 -1.19 3.90 7.77
N ILE A 16 -0.59 2.71 7.66
CA ILE A 16 -1.26 1.44 7.94
C ILE A 16 -1.84 1.41 9.37
N GLY A 17 -1.06 1.88 10.34
CA GLY A 17 -1.47 1.93 11.75
C GLY A 17 -2.68 2.83 12.01
N ARG A 18 -2.78 3.98 11.32
CA ARG A 18 -3.94 4.89 11.43
C ARG A 18 -5.27 4.22 11.06
N TYR A 19 -5.25 3.26 10.14
CA TYR A 19 -6.43 2.49 9.72
C TYR A 19 -6.68 1.22 10.55
N GLY A 20 -5.84 0.93 11.55
CA GLY A 20 -5.93 -0.32 12.33
C GLY A 20 -5.66 -1.57 11.50
N LEU A 21 -4.93 -1.44 10.38
CA LEU A 21 -4.61 -2.55 9.49
C LEU A 21 -3.46 -3.38 10.04
N ARG A 22 -3.51 -4.69 9.81
CA ARG A 22 -2.43 -5.60 10.21
C ARG A 22 -1.51 -5.90 9.03
N LEU A 23 -0.22 -6.00 9.30
CA LEU A 23 0.79 -6.39 8.34
C LEU A 23 1.31 -7.80 8.61
N MET A 24 1.65 -8.50 7.54
CA MET A 24 2.37 -9.76 7.58
C MET A 24 3.46 -9.74 6.52
N GLU A 25 4.69 -10.06 6.91
CA GLU A 25 5.76 -10.34 5.95
C GLU A 25 5.50 -11.70 5.29
N VAL A 26 5.24 -11.70 3.99
CA VAL A 26 5.00 -12.93 3.21
C VAL A 26 6.32 -13.48 2.67
N GLY A 27 7.27 -12.58 2.41
CA GLY A 27 8.59 -12.89 1.89
C GLY A 27 9.41 -11.63 1.72
N THR A 28 10.59 -11.76 1.13
CA THR A 28 11.46 -10.62 0.87
C THR A 28 10.74 -9.61 -0.01
N ASN A 29 10.65 -8.36 0.47
CA ASN A 29 9.99 -7.27 -0.26
C ASN A 29 8.51 -7.52 -0.57
N HIS A 30 7.80 -8.24 0.30
CA HIS A 30 6.38 -8.56 0.12
C HIS A 30 5.66 -8.49 1.46
N LEU A 31 4.85 -7.45 1.62
CA LEU A 31 3.97 -7.26 2.77
C LEU A 31 2.54 -7.57 2.36
N ARG A 32 1.79 -8.24 3.23
CA ARG A 32 0.35 -8.42 3.09
C ARG A 32 -0.39 -7.60 4.14
N VAL A 33 -1.36 -6.83 3.69
CA VAL A 33 -2.17 -5.94 4.52
C VAL A 33 -3.54 -6.57 4.73
N PHE A 34 -3.99 -6.57 5.98
CA PHE A 34 -5.27 -7.13 6.40
C PHE A 34 -6.14 -6.10 7.11
N SER A 35 -7.44 -6.21 6.91
CA SER A 35 -8.47 -5.51 7.68
C SER A 35 -9.43 -6.54 8.28
N GLY A 36 -9.53 -6.61 9.61
CA GLY A 36 -10.44 -7.53 10.28
C GLY A 36 -10.26 -9.02 9.94
N GLY A 37 -9.05 -9.45 9.53
CA GLY A 37 -8.77 -10.83 9.09
C GLY A 37 -8.92 -11.06 7.58
N ARG A 38 -9.49 -10.12 6.83
CA ARG A 38 -9.58 -10.15 5.37
C ARG A 38 -8.30 -9.60 4.73
N LYS A 39 -7.77 -10.28 3.72
CA LYS A 39 -6.68 -9.76 2.87
C LYS A 39 -7.18 -8.55 2.09
N LEU A 40 -6.53 -7.41 2.27
CA LEU A 40 -6.91 -6.15 1.63
C LEU A 40 -6.11 -5.98 0.33
N PHE A 41 -4.78 -5.95 0.45
CA PHE A 41 -3.85 -5.89 -0.67
C PHE A 41 -2.48 -6.44 -0.26
N ASP A 42 -1.68 -6.80 -1.25
CA ASP A 42 -0.24 -7.00 -1.08
C ASP A 42 0.52 -5.73 -1.48
N TYR A 43 1.65 -5.48 -0.83
CA TYR A 43 2.53 -4.35 -1.07
C TYR A 43 3.98 -4.82 -1.30
N TYR A 44 4.62 -4.24 -2.32
CA TYR A 44 5.99 -4.53 -2.73
C TYR A 44 6.87 -3.28 -2.61
N PRO A 45 7.49 -3.01 -1.45
CA PRO A 45 8.22 -1.76 -1.15
C PRO A 45 9.25 -1.31 -2.20
N LEU A 46 10.16 -2.19 -2.66
CA LEU A 46 11.21 -1.90 -3.64
C LEU A 46 10.69 -1.46 -5.00
N ARG A 47 9.45 -1.85 -5.32
CA ARG A 47 8.80 -1.50 -6.58
C ARG A 47 7.72 -0.44 -6.38
N MET A 48 7.43 -0.10 -5.13
CA MET A 48 6.24 0.60 -4.69
C MET A 48 5.00 0.12 -5.45
N LYS A 49 4.66 -1.18 -5.40
CA LYS A 49 3.48 -1.72 -6.11
C LYS A 49 2.47 -2.30 -5.14
N LEU A 50 1.19 -2.21 -5.51
CA LEU A 50 0.07 -2.78 -4.77
C LEU A 50 -0.65 -3.83 -5.62
N PHE A 51 -1.10 -4.91 -5.00
CA PHE A 51 -1.99 -5.90 -5.61
C PHE A 51 -3.29 -5.98 -4.82
N ASP A 52 -4.41 -5.61 -5.43
CA ASP A 52 -5.74 -5.61 -4.82
C ASP A 52 -6.37 -7.00 -4.88
N TYR A 53 -6.71 -7.55 -3.72
CA TYR A 53 -7.36 -8.86 -3.60
C TYR A 53 -8.81 -8.88 -4.06
N ARG A 54 -9.48 -7.71 -4.11
CA ARG A 54 -10.90 -7.62 -4.44
C ARG A 54 -11.11 -7.63 -5.94
N GLN A 55 -10.38 -6.75 -6.63
CA GLN A 55 -10.45 -6.62 -8.08
C GLN A 55 -9.49 -7.57 -8.80
N TRP A 56 -8.67 -8.32 -8.05
CA TRP A 56 -7.69 -9.26 -8.58
C TRP A 56 -6.76 -8.63 -9.61
N GLN A 57 -6.21 -7.47 -9.28
CA GLN A 57 -5.36 -6.72 -10.19
C GLN A 57 -4.22 -5.98 -9.47
N GLN A 58 -3.15 -5.73 -10.22
CA GLN A 58 -2.10 -4.82 -9.79
C GLN A 58 -2.58 -3.38 -9.97
N LEU A 59 -2.41 -2.55 -8.95
CA LEU A 59 -2.69 -1.12 -9.03
C LEU A 59 -1.43 -0.35 -9.47
N THR A 60 -1.62 0.69 -10.29
CA THR A 60 -0.58 1.68 -10.57
C THR A 60 -0.41 2.54 -9.32
N TYR A 61 0.76 2.47 -8.72
CA TYR A 61 1.14 3.18 -7.51
C TYR A 61 2.67 3.32 -7.48
N PRO A 62 3.21 4.41 -6.91
CA PRO A 62 2.56 5.71 -6.96
C PRO A 62 2.31 6.10 -8.43
N SER A 63 1.27 6.86 -8.70
CA SER A 63 1.04 7.41 -10.03
C SER A 63 2.21 8.32 -10.42
N LEU A 64 2.52 8.40 -11.72
CA LEU A 64 3.66 9.17 -12.26
C LEU A 64 3.53 10.70 -12.08
N ILE A 65 2.56 11.18 -11.31
CA ILE A 65 2.26 12.60 -11.18
C ILE A 65 3.24 13.20 -10.14
N GLU A 66 3.92 14.30 -10.51
CA GLU A 66 5.02 14.90 -9.74
C GLU A 66 4.67 15.20 -8.26
N GLY A 67 5.51 14.72 -7.32
CA GLY A 67 5.49 15.11 -5.90
C GLY A 67 5.80 13.97 -4.92
N THR A 68 6.70 14.20 -3.96
CA THR A 68 7.12 13.22 -2.93
C THR A 68 6.01 12.83 -1.94
N ASP A 69 5.03 13.72 -1.73
CA ASP A 69 3.94 13.51 -0.77
C ASP A 69 2.69 12.87 -1.40
N LYS A 70 2.72 12.59 -2.72
CA LYS A 70 1.56 12.02 -3.42
C LYS A 70 1.31 10.56 -3.12
N TRP A 71 2.37 9.77 -2.92
CA TRP A 71 2.18 8.35 -2.64
C TRP A 71 1.42 8.13 -1.33
N GLU A 72 1.63 9.00 -0.32
CA GLU A 72 0.93 8.90 0.96
C GLU A 72 -0.58 9.11 0.76
N THR A 73 -0.94 10.19 0.06
CA THR A 73 -2.33 10.51 -0.29
C THR A 73 -2.95 9.41 -1.14
N GLU A 74 -2.24 8.92 -2.16
CA GLU A 74 -2.73 7.81 -3.00
C GLU A 74 -2.91 6.53 -2.21
N LEU A 75 -2.00 6.23 -1.27
CA LEU A 75 -2.13 5.06 -0.41
C LEU A 75 -3.34 5.21 0.52
N ASP A 76 -3.55 6.39 1.12
CA ASP A 76 -4.72 6.71 1.94
C ASP A 76 -6.02 6.55 1.12
N GLU A 77 -6.06 7.03 -0.11
CA GLU A 77 -7.21 6.88 -1.03
C GLU A 77 -7.46 5.43 -1.40
N ILE A 78 -6.42 4.67 -1.74
CA ILE A 78 -6.52 3.25 -2.05
C ILE A 78 -7.03 2.48 -0.82
N ILE A 79 -6.47 2.73 0.37
CA ILE A 79 -6.92 2.10 1.60
C ILE A 79 -8.39 2.42 1.86
N ASN A 80 -8.80 3.70 1.79
CA ASN A 80 -10.19 4.11 1.98
C ASN A 80 -11.13 3.41 0.99
N ARG A 81 -10.79 3.45 -0.31
CA ARG A 81 -11.59 2.81 -1.36
C ARG A 81 -11.75 1.32 -1.11
N LEU A 82 -10.66 0.65 -0.75
CA LEU A 82 -10.74 -0.75 -0.40
C LEU A 82 -11.61 -0.88 0.85
N MET A 83 -11.33 -0.23 1.97
CA MET A 83 -12.09 -0.39 3.22
C MET A 83 -13.62 -0.22 3.08
N VAL A 84 -14.11 0.74 2.30
CA VAL A 84 -15.54 1.10 2.20
C VAL A 84 -16.36 0.19 1.30
N VAL A 85 -15.76 -0.41 0.26
CA VAL A 85 -16.53 -1.19 -0.72
C VAL A 85 -17.08 -2.49 -0.09
N PRO A 86 -18.41 -2.70 -0.04
CA PRO A 86 -19.01 -3.98 0.33
C PRO A 86 -18.60 -5.05 -0.69
N GLN A 87 -18.44 -6.30 -0.24
CA GLN A 87 -18.14 -7.42 -1.13
C GLN A 87 -19.39 -7.96 -1.79
#